data_AF-A0A1B0ZIY6-F1
#
_entry.id   AF-A0A1B0ZIY6-F1
#
_cell.length_a   1.000
_cell.length_b   1.000
_cell.length_c   1.000
_cell.angle_alpha   90.00
_cell.angle_beta   90.00
_cell.angle_gamma   90.00
#
_symmetry.space_group_name_H-M   'P 1'
#
loop_
_entity.id
_entity.type
_entity.pdbx_description
1 polymer ?
#
loop_
_entity_poly.entity_id
_entity_poly.type
_entity_poly.pdbx_seq_one_letter_code
_entity_poly.pdbx_strand_id
1 'polypeptide(L)'
;MNSRQERFSHALQFEVAHTCLEAIGRTGGFALAGSGAIREHELISRPTEDVDLFTTHEFRPEFQNSIDRARVGLEARGFTVEVIQRLEEFCRLRVEADNGQETLVDMAMDWRENPPTVLDVGQVLALDDAVRSKVLALYSRGEARDFLDVAAVVEHGWQGARLLELAEAGDPGFDRNHFAHRLREVAFVDLREVEAYEVTREELEAIQRRLVGWADAITQGNKSTTRNLVPPQPWDEPGVFPGNGGIGPSF
;
A
#
# COMPACT_ATOMS: atom_id res chain seq x y z
N MET A 1 19.32 16.55 24.01
CA MET A 1 20.07 15.78 23.01
C MET A 1 19.22 14.57 22.65
N ASN A 2 18.75 14.57 21.40
CA ASN A 2 17.92 13.59 20.67
C ASN A 2 17.56 12.25 21.33
N SER A 3 16.44 12.21 22.06
CA SER A 3 15.72 10.96 22.35
C SER A 3 14.77 10.52 21.21
N ARG A 4 14.53 11.40 20.21
CA ARG A 4 13.60 11.10 19.10
C ARG A 4 14.28 10.45 17.89
N GLN A 5 15.58 10.71 17.69
CA GLN A 5 16.36 10.15 16.58
C GLN A 5 16.81 8.70 16.83
N GLU A 6 16.70 8.22 18.08
CA GLU A 6 16.99 6.82 18.46
C GLU A 6 15.82 5.85 18.22
N ARG A 7 14.61 6.34 17.88
CA ARG A 7 13.42 5.48 17.78
C ARG A 7 13.33 4.63 16.52
N PHE A 8 13.92 5.08 15.40
CA PHE A 8 13.81 4.40 14.12
C PHE A 8 15.20 4.24 13.50
N SER A 9 15.77 3.05 13.67
CA SER A 9 17.09 2.73 13.13
C SER A 9 16.93 2.09 11.75
N HIS A 10 17.23 2.85 10.70
CA HIS A 10 17.20 2.32 9.33
C HIS A 10 18.15 1.11 9.18
N ALA A 11 19.36 1.21 9.76
CA ALA A 11 20.33 0.11 9.73
C ALA A 11 19.78 -1.15 10.40
N LEU A 12 19.13 -1.02 11.57
CA LEU A 12 18.49 -2.16 12.24
C LEU A 12 17.36 -2.75 11.39
N GLN A 13 16.48 -1.91 10.85
CA GLN A 13 15.36 -2.36 10.03
C GLN A 13 15.83 -3.09 8.78
N PHE A 14 16.86 -2.58 8.12
CA PHE A 14 17.49 -3.23 6.97
C PHE A 14 18.05 -4.60 7.37
N GLU A 15 18.84 -4.66 8.44
CA GLU A 15 19.46 -5.92 8.90
C GLU A 15 18.41 -6.96 9.31
N VAL A 16 17.36 -6.54 10.02
CA VAL A 16 16.24 -7.41 10.43
C VAL A 16 15.47 -7.91 9.21
N ALA A 17 15.09 -7.02 8.28
CA ALA A 17 14.38 -7.40 7.06
C ALA A 17 15.21 -8.38 6.21
N HIS A 18 16.48 -8.06 5.99
CA HIS A 18 17.41 -8.89 5.24
C HIS A 18 17.57 -10.27 5.87
N THR A 19 17.73 -10.32 7.19
CA THR A 19 17.88 -11.57 7.94
C THR A 19 16.65 -12.45 7.85
N CYS A 20 15.46 -11.86 8.02
CA CYS A 20 14.21 -12.59 7.85
C CYS A 20 14.07 -13.14 6.43
N LEU A 21 14.27 -12.31 5.41
CA LEU A 21 14.11 -12.71 4.00
C LEU A 21 15.10 -13.81 3.60
N GLU A 22 16.35 -13.72 4.06
CA GLU A 22 17.37 -14.75 3.86
C GLU A 22 16.99 -16.06 4.55
N ALA A 23 16.60 -16.02 5.83
CA ALA A 23 16.28 -17.21 6.63
C ALA A 23 15.00 -17.91 6.14
N ILE A 24 14.00 -17.15 5.72
CA ILE A 24 12.75 -17.68 5.16
C ILE A 24 13.00 -18.33 3.80
N GLY A 25 13.84 -17.71 2.98
CA GLY A 25 14.12 -18.13 1.61
C GLY A 25 12.91 -18.00 0.67
N ARG A 26 13.07 -18.48 -0.56
CA ARG A 26 12.02 -18.37 -1.60
C ARG A 26 10.77 -19.19 -1.32
N THR A 27 10.87 -20.22 -0.47
CA THR A 27 9.76 -21.13 -0.15
C THR A 27 8.66 -20.49 0.69
N GLY A 28 8.95 -19.39 1.38
CA GLY A 28 7.94 -18.64 2.13
C GLY A 28 7.24 -17.54 1.33
N GLY A 29 7.78 -17.15 0.17
CA GLY A 29 7.18 -16.12 -0.70
C GLY A 29 7.15 -14.69 -0.13
N PHE A 30 7.82 -14.44 0.99
CA PHE A 30 7.86 -13.15 1.66
C PHE A 30 8.64 -12.10 0.86
N ALA A 31 8.15 -10.87 0.89
CA ALA A 31 8.82 -9.69 0.38
C ALA A 31 8.62 -8.51 1.35
N LEU A 32 9.60 -7.61 1.41
CA LEU A 32 9.47 -6.34 2.11
C LEU A 32 8.33 -5.52 1.49
N ALA A 33 7.41 -5.06 2.33
CA ALA A 33 6.23 -4.31 1.99
C ALA A 33 6.20 -2.95 2.73
N GLY A 34 5.03 -2.32 2.82
CA GLY A 34 4.83 -1.13 3.63
C GLY A 34 5.70 0.06 3.23
N SER A 35 6.06 0.91 4.20
CA SER A 35 6.90 2.09 3.92
C SER A 35 8.35 1.68 3.63
N GLY A 36 8.79 0.53 4.13
CA GLY A 36 10.09 -0.06 3.80
C GLY A 36 10.24 -0.31 2.30
N ALA A 37 9.23 -0.89 1.65
CA ALA A 37 9.29 -1.17 0.22
C ALA A 37 9.47 0.10 -0.64
N ILE A 38 8.66 1.13 -0.41
CA ILE A 38 8.78 2.39 -1.17
C ILE A 38 10.07 3.15 -0.84
N ARG A 39 10.67 2.93 0.34
CA ARG A 39 12.00 3.45 0.68
C ARG A 39 13.09 2.76 -0.11
N GLU A 40 13.08 1.43 -0.22
CA GLU A 40 14.05 0.69 -1.02
C GLU A 40 13.92 1.00 -2.52
N HIS A 41 12.73 1.38 -2.98
CA HIS A 41 12.51 1.94 -4.33
C HIS A 41 12.81 3.44 -4.45
N GLU A 42 13.46 4.04 -3.44
CA GLU A 42 13.93 5.42 -3.42
C GLU A 42 12.82 6.50 -3.53
N LEU A 43 11.56 6.16 -3.21
CA LEU A 43 10.45 7.12 -3.21
C LEU A 43 10.38 7.96 -1.93
N ILE A 44 10.99 7.48 -0.85
CA ILE A 44 11.05 8.21 0.43
C ILE A 44 12.44 8.05 1.05
N SER A 45 12.88 9.05 1.80
CA SER A 45 14.09 9.02 2.62
C SER A 45 13.81 9.09 4.13
N ARG A 46 12.56 9.31 4.52
CA ARG A 46 12.15 9.46 5.91
C ARG A 46 12.25 8.15 6.70
N PRO A 47 12.40 8.20 8.03
CA PRO A 47 12.33 7.02 8.89
C PRO A 47 10.98 6.28 8.77
N THR A 48 11.00 4.96 8.91
CA THR A 48 9.80 4.09 8.99
C THR A 48 9.67 3.51 10.40
N GLU A 49 8.47 3.09 10.79
CA GLU A 49 8.20 2.65 12.16
C GLU A 49 8.52 1.18 12.39
N ASP A 50 8.23 0.36 11.39
CA ASP A 50 8.19 -1.09 11.42
C ASP A 50 8.81 -1.68 10.14
N VAL A 51 9.05 -2.98 10.20
CA VAL A 51 9.41 -3.82 9.05
C VAL A 51 8.20 -4.64 8.66
N ASP A 52 7.63 -4.39 7.48
CA ASP A 52 6.52 -5.19 6.94
C ASP A 52 7.06 -6.26 5.98
N LEU A 53 6.84 -7.54 6.29
CA LEU A 53 7.19 -8.67 5.41
C LEU A 53 5.93 -9.40 5.01
N PHE A 54 5.48 -9.24 3.77
CA PHE A 54 4.22 -9.85 3.32
C PHE A 54 4.45 -10.97 2.32
N THR A 55 3.63 -12.00 2.43
CA THR A 55 3.55 -13.11 1.46
C THR A 55 2.12 -13.23 0.92
N THR A 56 1.89 -14.10 -0.04
CA THR A 56 0.58 -14.32 -0.67
C THR A 56 -0.10 -15.57 -0.09
N HIS A 57 -1.43 -15.67 -0.25
CA HIS A 57 -2.20 -16.84 0.21
C HIS A 57 -1.75 -18.17 -0.44
N GLU A 58 -1.03 -18.15 -1.56
CA GLU A 58 -0.45 -19.35 -2.17
C GLU A 58 0.58 -20.03 -1.24
N PHE A 59 1.23 -19.25 -0.37
CA PHE A 59 2.22 -19.72 0.61
C PHE A 59 1.62 -19.98 1.99
N ARG A 60 0.28 -19.98 2.14
CA ARG A 60 -0.40 -20.24 3.42
C ARG A 60 0.10 -21.49 4.15
N PRO A 61 0.35 -22.64 3.50
CA PRO A 61 0.91 -23.81 4.18
C PRO A 61 2.30 -23.58 4.80
N GLU A 62 3.09 -22.66 4.24
CA GLU A 62 4.45 -22.33 4.67
C GLU A 62 4.51 -21.12 5.61
N PHE A 63 3.40 -20.42 5.83
CA PHE A 63 3.38 -19.16 6.59
C PHE A 63 3.92 -19.34 8.02
N GLN A 64 3.40 -20.33 8.75
CA GLN A 64 3.82 -20.59 10.13
C GLN A 64 5.28 -21.05 10.22
N ASN A 65 5.71 -21.94 9.32
CA ASN A 65 7.10 -22.39 9.24
C ASN A 65 8.04 -21.23 8.90
N SER A 66 7.60 -20.27 8.08
CA SER A 66 8.39 -19.10 7.71
C SER A 66 8.62 -18.16 8.89
N ILE A 67 7.61 -17.96 9.75
CA ILE A 67 7.78 -17.21 11.01
C ILE A 67 8.85 -17.88 11.89
N ASP A 68 8.78 -19.20 12.04
CA ASP A 68 9.75 -19.93 12.86
C ASP A 68 11.17 -19.87 12.26
N ARG A 69 11.31 -19.94 10.94
CA ARG A 69 12.59 -19.73 10.22
C ARG A 69 13.14 -18.32 10.43
N ALA A 70 12.30 -17.29 10.30
CA ALA A 70 12.67 -15.89 10.52
C ALA A 70 13.19 -15.69 11.94
N ARG A 71 12.47 -16.21 12.94
CA ARG A 71 12.87 -16.14 14.35
C ARG A 71 14.24 -16.79 14.58
N VAL A 72 14.43 -18.02 14.11
CA VAL A 72 15.71 -18.74 14.25
C VAL A 72 16.85 -17.98 13.56
N GLY A 73 16.59 -17.40 12.38
CA GLY A 73 17.58 -16.60 11.65
C GLY A 73 18.00 -15.33 12.41
N LEU A 74 17.04 -14.63 13.02
CA LEU A 74 17.30 -13.46 13.85
C LEU A 74 18.04 -13.83 15.13
N GLU A 75 17.60 -14.86 15.85
CA GLU A 75 18.27 -15.35 17.07
C GLU A 75 19.72 -15.78 16.77
N ALA A 76 19.96 -16.42 15.62
CA ALA A 76 21.31 -16.81 15.19
C ALA A 76 22.23 -15.61 14.90
N ARG A 77 21.66 -14.43 14.63
CA ARG A 77 22.40 -13.15 14.50
C ARG A 77 22.52 -12.36 15.80
N GLY A 78 22.05 -12.91 16.91
CA GLY A 78 22.15 -12.30 18.23
C GLY A 78 20.99 -11.38 18.60
N PHE A 79 19.92 -11.32 17.79
CA PHE A 79 18.72 -10.58 18.18
C PHE A 79 17.91 -11.34 19.22
N THR A 80 17.31 -10.60 20.16
CA THR A 80 16.24 -11.12 21.01
C THR A 80 14.91 -10.95 20.28
N VAL A 81 14.15 -12.04 20.14
CA VAL A 81 12.88 -12.02 19.41
C VAL A 81 11.71 -12.42 20.31
N GLU A 82 10.75 -11.52 20.47
CA GLU A 82 9.51 -11.75 21.20
C GLU A 82 8.34 -11.82 20.21
N VAL A 83 7.51 -12.87 20.33
CA VAL A 83 6.27 -12.98 19.55
C VAL A 83 5.16 -12.23 20.28
N ILE A 84 4.78 -11.06 19.77
CA ILE A 84 3.73 -10.21 20.35
C ILE A 84 2.35 -10.76 20.00
N GLN A 85 2.18 -11.18 18.75
CA GLN A 85 0.93 -11.72 18.24
C GLN A 85 1.21 -12.77 17.18
N ARG A 86 0.48 -13.88 17.21
CA ARG A 86 0.53 -14.93 16.19
C ARG A 86 -0.87 -15.41 15.89
N LEU A 87 -1.31 -15.18 14.67
CA LEU A 87 -2.60 -15.57 14.11
C LEU A 87 -2.35 -16.44 12.86
N GLU A 88 -3.43 -16.92 12.25
CA GLU A 88 -3.33 -17.76 11.05
C GLU A 88 -2.68 -17.03 9.87
N GLU A 89 -2.96 -15.73 9.72
CA GLU A 89 -2.57 -14.92 8.55
C GLU A 89 -1.72 -13.70 8.90
N PHE A 90 -1.35 -13.57 10.18
CA PHE A 90 -0.62 -12.42 10.69
C PHE A 90 0.26 -12.83 11.87
N CYS A 91 1.46 -12.27 11.96
CA CYS A 91 2.33 -12.39 13.12
C CYS A 91 3.09 -11.07 13.32
N ARG A 92 3.12 -10.60 14.57
CA ARG A 92 3.92 -9.46 14.98
C ARG A 92 5.03 -9.93 15.90
N LEU A 93 6.26 -9.58 15.53
CA LEU A 93 7.46 -9.80 16.33
C LEU A 93 7.98 -8.46 16.86
N ARG A 94 8.51 -8.46 18.08
CA ARG A 94 9.44 -7.43 18.56
C ARG A 94 10.84 -8.00 18.45
N VAL A 95 11.73 -7.27 17.80
CA VAL A 95 13.13 -7.67 17.59
C VAL A 95 14.01 -6.62 18.24
N GLU A 96 14.80 -7.04 19.21
CA GLU A 96 15.70 -6.19 19.99
C GLU A 96 17.16 -6.58 19.72
N ALA A 97 18.00 -5.58 19.46
CA ALA A 97 19.44 -5.70 19.31
C ALA A 97 20.16 -5.52 20.65
N ASP A 98 21.37 -6.05 20.79
CA ASP A 98 22.18 -5.97 22.02
C ASP A 98 22.48 -4.53 22.50
N ASN A 99 22.40 -3.56 21.59
CA ASN A 99 22.58 -2.14 21.90
C ASN A 99 21.31 -1.46 22.45
N GLY A 100 20.22 -2.21 22.67
CA GLY A 100 18.93 -1.75 23.16
C GLY A 100 18.03 -1.11 22.10
N GLN A 101 18.43 -1.10 20.82
CA GLN A 101 17.55 -0.69 19.73
C GLN A 101 16.55 -1.81 19.43
N GLU A 102 15.31 -1.45 19.15
CA GLU A 102 14.26 -2.40 18.78
C GLU A 102 13.50 -1.97 17.52
N THR A 103 12.91 -2.94 16.84
CA THR A 103 11.93 -2.70 15.78
C THR A 103 10.81 -3.74 15.86
N LEU A 104 9.62 -3.35 15.42
CA LEU A 104 8.55 -4.30 15.16
C LEU A 104 8.71 -4.90 13.76
N VAL A 105 8.35 -6.17 13.63
CA VAL A 105 8.25 -6.87 12.35
C VAL A 105 6.83 -7.42 12.22
N ASP A 106 6.13 -6.94 11.21
CA ASP A 106 4.80 -7.41 10.85
C ASP A 106 4.91 -8.37 9.67
N MET A 107 4.56 -9.63 9.92
CA MET A 107 4.53 -10.69 8.93
C MET A 107 3.06 -10.99 8.60
N ALA A 108 2.64 -10.81 7.36
CA ALA A 108 1.23 -10.98 6.99
C ALA A 108 1.05 -11.67 5.64
N MET A 109 -0.13 -12.23 5.41
CA MET A 109 -0.58 -12.58 4.06
C MET A 109 -1.34 -11.40 3.45
N ASP A 110 -0.97 -11.00 2.24
CA ASP A 110 -1.61 -9.95 1.46
C ASP A 110 -1.55 -10.29 -0.04
N TRP A 111 -2.36 -9.61 -0.84
CA TRP A 111 -2.40 -9.78 -2.27
C TRP A 111 -1.36 -8.89 -2.97
N ARG A 112 -0.70 -9.46 -4.00
CA ARG A 112 0.16 -8.71 -4.94
C ARG A 112 -0.09 -9.22 -6.37
N GLU A 113 0.04 -8.33 -7.34
CA GLU A 113 -0.12 -8.65 -8.77
C GLU A 113 1.20 -9.14 -9.36
N ASN A 114 2.31 -8.48 -9.03
CA ASN A 114 3.59 -8.69 -9.68
C ASN A 114 4.53 -9.53 -8.81
N PRO A 115 5.48 -10.26 -9.43
CA PRO A 115 6.55 -10.89 -8.68
C PRO A 115 7.40 -9.83 -7.96
N PRO A 116 7.91 -10.13 -6.75
CA PRO A 116 8.81 -9.22 -6.04
C PRO A 116 10.07 -8.88 -6.85
N THR A 117 10.59 -7.67 -6.63
CA THR A 117 11.87 -7.19 -7.16
C THR A 117 12.99 -7.53 -6.17
N VAL A 118 14.14 -7.98 -6.66
CA VAL A 118 15.31 -8.22 -5.80
C VAL A 118 16.11 -6.93 -5.69
N LEU A 119 16.19 -6.39 -4.48
CA LEU A 119 17.01 -5.24 -4.10
C LEU A 119 18.03 -5.65 -3.02
N ASP A 120 18.84 -4.71 -2.52
CA ASP A 120 19.92 -5.01 -1.56
C ASP A 120 19.42 -5.68 -0.28
N VAL A 121 18.25 -5.26 0.23
CA VAL A 121 17.62 -5.88 1.40
C VAL A 121 17.11 -7.31 1.13
N GLY A 122 16.87 -7.68 -0.13
CA GLY A 122 16.29 -8.96 -0.53
C GLY A 122 15.08 -8.81 -1.44
N GLN A 123 14.07 -9.68 -1.26
CA GLN A 123 12.80 -9.57 -1.99
C GLN A 123 12.03 -8.35 -1.49
N VAL A 124 11.70 -7.43 -2.39
CA VAL A 124 10.89 -6.24 -2.13
C VAL A 124 9.68 -6.28 -3.05
N LEU A 125 8.52 -5.92 -2.50
CA LEU A 125 7.28 -5.85 -3.26
C LEU A 125 7.48 -4.94 -4.49
N ALA A 126 6.94 -5.34 -5.65
CA ALA A 126 7.14 -4.59 -6.89
C ALA A 126 6.61 -3.16 -6.74
N LEU A 127 7.24 -2.21 -7.44
CA LEU A 127 6.95 -0.78 -7.25
C LEU A 127 5.46 -0.45 -7.40
N ASP A 128 4.81 -0.96 -8.46
CA ASP A 128 3.37 -0.77 -8.69
C ASP A 128 2.51 -1.32 -7.56
N ASP A 129 2.86 -2.50 -7.04
CA ASP A 129 2.14 -3.10 -5.90
C ASP A 129 2.37 -2.27 -4.62
N ALA A 130 3.58 -1.72 -4.43
CA ALA A 130 3.96 -1.01 -3.21
C ALA A 130 3.25 0.34 -3.17
N VAL A 131 3.25 1.04 -4.30
CA VAL A 131 2.48 2.26 -4.52
C VAL A 131 0.99 2.01 -4.32
N ARG A 132 0.44 0.93 -4.88
CA ARG A 132 -0.96 0.56 -4.68
C ARG A 132 -1.29 0.37 -3.20
N SER A 133 -0.49 -0.39 -2.46
CA SER A 133 -0.70 -0.61 -1.02
C SER A 133 -0.69 0.69 -0.24
N LYS A 134 0.08 1.72 -0.64
CA LYS A 134 0.03 3.05 -0.02
C LYS A 134 -1.27 3.80 -0.30
N VAL A 135 -1.74 3.76 -1.54
CA VAL A 135 -3.03 4.37 -1.90
C VAL A 135 -4.18 3.69 -1.14
N LEU A 136 -4.17 2.36 -1.04
CA LEU A 136 -5.19 1.60 -0.31
C LEU A 136 -5.09 1.76 1.22
N ALA A 137 -3.89 1.92 1.78
CA ALA A 137 -3.71 2.27 3.19
C ALA A 137 -4.32 3.65 3.49
N LEU A 138 -4.06 4.65 2.65
CA LEU A 138 -4.67 5.97 2.80
C LEU A 138 -6.20 5.92 2.66
N TYR A 139 -6.70 5.13 1.72
CA TYR A 139 -8.14 4.92 1.52
C TYR A 139 -8.83 4.34 2.76
N SER A 140 -8.23 3.30 3.34
CA SER A 140 -8.83 2.52 4.42
C SER A 140 -8.72 3.20 5.79
N ARG A 141 -7.49 3.41 6.27
CA ARG A 141 -7.23 3.91 7.64
C ARG A 141 -7.00 5.42 7.71
N GLY A 142 -6.28 6.00 6.75
CA GLY A 142 -6.02 7.44 6.70
C GLY A 142 -5.12 7.95 7.82
N GLU A 143 -4.05 7.22 8.16
CA GLU A 143 -3.08 7.68 9.17
C GLU A 143 -2.19 8.81 8.62
N ALA A 144 -1.67 9.69 9.47
CA ALA A 144 -0.81 10.81 9.06
C ALA A 144 0.34 10.38 8.12
N ARG A 145 0.97 9.23 8.39
CA ARG A 145 2.04 8.64 7.57
C ARG A 145 1.61 8.21 6.16
N ASP A 146 0.35 7.81 5.99
CA ASP A 146 -0.18 7.38 4.70
C ASP A 146 -0.32 8.56 3.74
N PHE A 147 -0.67 9.75 4.27
CA PHE A 147 -0.65 10.99 3.49
C PHE A 147 0.74 11.34 3.02
N LEU A 148 1.76 11.20 3.88
CA LEU A 148 3.15 11.46 3.52
C LEU A 148 3.63 10.52 2.41
N ASP A 149 3.34 9.22 2.54
CA ASP A 149 3.74 8.21 1.55
C ASP A 149 3.09 8.49 0.19
N VAL A 150 1.78 8.74 0.17
CA VAL A 150 1.06 9.05 -1.08
C VAL A 150 1.53 10.39 -1.67
N ALA A 151 1.81 11.40 -0.85
CA ALA A 151 2.33 12.67 -1.32
C ALA A 151 3.73 12.54 -1.95
N ALA A 152 4.59 11.70 -1.37
CA ALA A 152 5.92 11.40 -1.91
C ALA A 152 5.83 10.67 -3.26
N VAL A 153 4.94 9.68 -3.38
CA VAL A 153 4.66 9.00 -4.65
C VAL A 153 4.27 10.00 -5.74
N VAL A 154 3.35 10.91 -5.44
CA VAL A 154 2.91 11.95 -6.40
C VAL A 154 4.06 12.91 -6.73
N GLU A 155 4.90 13.26 -5.75
CA GLU A 155 6.07 14.13 -5.94
C GLU A 155 7.13 13.51 -6.86
N HIS A 156 7.29 12.18 -6.79
CA HIS A 156 8.12 11.41 -7.72
C HIS A 156 7.53 11.29 -9.14
N GLY A 157 6.44 11.99 -9.45
CA GLY A 157 5.89 12.12 -10.80
C GLY A 157 4.81 11.11 -11.16
N TRP A 158 4.33 10.32 -10.20
CA TRP A 158 3.22 9.41 -10.44
C TRP A 158 1.94 10.18 -10.72
N GLN A 159 1.30 9.85 -11.84
CA GLN A 159 0.06 10.50 -12.24
C GLN A 159 -1.10 10.01 -11.38
N GLY A 160 -1.92 10.92 -10.87
CA GLY A 160 -3.08 10.58 -10.06
C GLY A 160 -4.03 9.59 -10.74
N ALA A 161 -4.19 9.65 -12.07
CA ALA A 161 -4.98 8.68 -12.82
C ALA A 161 -4.44 7.25 -12.69
N ARG A 162 -3.12 7.06 -12.81
CA ARG A 162 -2.46 5.77 -12.63
C ARG A 162 -2.61 5.23 -11.21
N LEU A 163 -2.53 6.11 -10.21
CA LEU A 163 -2.73 5.73 -8.81
C LEU A 163 -4.15 5.23 -8.54
N LEU A 164 -5.16 5.85 -9.16
CA LEU A 164 -6.55 5.39 -9.07
C LEU A 164 -6.74 4.04 -9.76
N GLU A 165 -6.19 3.85 -10.96
CA GLU A 165 -6.25 2.56 -11.67
C GLU A 165 -5.62 1.42 -10.86
N LEU A 166 -4.46 1.68 -10.25
CA LEU A 166 -3.81 0.70 -9.38
C LEU A 166 -4.68 0.35 -8.17
N ALA A 167 -5.29 1.35 -7.52
CA ALA A 167 -6.15 1.12 -6.36
C ALA A 167 -7.40 0.31 -6.73
N GLU A 168 -8.07 0.66 -7.84
CA GLU A 168 -9.23 -0.08 -8.36
C GLU A 168 -8.92 -1.53 -8.72
N ALA A 169 -7.72 -1.79 -9.22
CA ALA A 169 -7.28 -3.16 -9.52
C ALA A 169 -7.05 -3.99 -8.24
N GLY A 170 -6.64 -3.36 -7.13
CA GLY A 170 -6.37 -4.07 -5.87
C GLY A 170 -7.57 -4.22 -4.95
N ASP A 171 -8.56 -3.33 -5.04
CA ASP A 171 -9.77 -3.36 -4.23
C ASP A 171 -11.01 -3.10 -5.09
N PRO A 172 -11.82 -4.14 -5.41
CA PRO A 172 -13.08 -3.98 -6.13
C PRO A 172 -14.10 -3.07 -5.44
N GLY A 173 -13.93 -2.81 -4.14
CA GLY A 173 -14.74 -1.88 -3.35
C GLY A 173 -14.24 -0.43 -3.39
N PHE A 174 -13.13 -0.14 -4.06
CA PHE A 174 -12.53 1.18 -4.08
C PHE A 174 -13.47 2.21 -4.73
N ASP A 175 -13.85 3.23 -3.97
CA ASP A 175 -14.67 4.35 -4.44
C ASP A 175 -13.85 5.64 -4.55
N ARG A 176 -13.74 6.18 -5.77
CA ARG A 176 -12.98 7.41 -6.03
C ARG A 176 -13.49 8.62 -5.24
N ASN A 177 -14.80 8.72 -4.97
CA ASN A 177 -15.35 9.85 -4.23
C ASN A 177 -14.98 9.77 -2.74
N HIS A 178 -15.05 8.57 -2.15
CA HIS A 178 -14.58 8.29 -0.81
C HIS A 178 -13.08 8.57 -0.70
N PHE A 179 -12.28 8.12 -1.68
CA PHE A 179 -10.85 8.43 -1.70
C PHE A 179 -10.58 9.94 -1.78
N ALA A 180 -11.34 10.68 -2.59
CA ALA A 180 -11.25 12.15 -2.62
C ALA A 180 -11.68 12.80 -1.29
N HIS A 181 -12.56 12.18 -0.52
CA HIS A 181 -12.85 12.64 0.84
C HIS A 181 -11.66 12.39 1.76
N ARG A 182 -11.12 11.16 1.76
CA ARG A 182 -9.91 10.78 2.52
C ARG A 182 -8.74 11.71 2.24
N LEU A 183 -8.43 12.00 0.97
CA LEU A 183 -7.36 12.92 0.59
C LEU A 183 -7.52 14.33 1.19
N ARG A 184 -8.75 14.81 1.42
CA ARG A 184 -8.99 16.11 2.04
C ARG A 184 -8.74 16.12 3.54
N GLU A 185 -8.79 14.96 4.19
CA GLU A 185 -8.51 14.84 5.63
C GLU A 185 -7.07 15.24 5.97
N VAL A 186 -6.16 15.26 4.98
CA VAL A 186 -4.79 15.81 5.12
C VAL A 186 -4.79 17.22 5.72
N ALA A 187 -5.82 18.01 5.45
CA ALA A 187 -5.94 19.39 5.95
C ALA A 187 -6.06 19.45 7.48
N PHE A 188 -6.38 18.33 8.14
CA PHE A 188 -6.48 18.21 9.58
C PHE A 188 -5.24 17.58 10.23
N VAL A 189 -4.28 17.09 9.44
CA VAL A 189 -3.02 16.55 9.96
C VAL A 189 -2.20 17.69 10.57
N ASP A 190 -1.89 17.57 11.86
CA ASP A 190 -1.06 18.52 12.61
C ASP A 190 0.43 18.19 12.47
N LEU A 191 1.27 19.23 12.55
CA LEU A 191 2.73 19.07 12.49
C LEU A 191 3.25 18.05 13.52
N ARG A 192 2.67 18.03 14.73
CA ARG A 192 3.07 17.11 15.80
C ARG A 192 2.91 15.64 15.43
N GLU A 193 2.00 15.31 14.52
CA GLU A 193 1.74 13.95 14.06
C GLU A 193 2.81 13.48 13.06
N VAL A 194 3.52 14.41 12.41
CA VAL A 194 4.50 14.11 11.37
C VAL A 194 5.93 14.52 11.72
N GLU A 195 6.13 15.24 12.83
CA GLU A 195 7.46 15.62 13.36
C GLU A 195 8.41 14.42 13.50
N ALA A 196 7.88 13.24 13.84
CA ALA A 196 8.69 12.03 13.98
C ALA A 196 9.28 11.53 12.65
N TYR A 197 8.73 11.99 11.53
CA TYR A 197 9.18 11.66 10.18
C TYR A 197 10.00 12.79 9.55
N GLU A 198 10.49 13.73 10.38
CA GLU A 198 11.38 14.83 9.97
C GLU A 198 10.73 15.82 8.96
N VAL A 199 9.40 15.86 8.91
CA VAL A 199 8.64 16.77 8.04
C VAL A 199 8.56 18.16 8.68
N THR A 200 8.96 19.19 7.94
CA THR A 200 8.84 20.60 8.32
C THR A 200 7.43 21.14 8.14
N ARG A 201 7.14 22.31 8.72
CA ARG A 201 5.85 22.97 8.54
C ARG A 201 5.59 23.31 7.08
N GLU A 202 6.61 23.82 6.40
CA GLU A 202 6.54 24.25 5.01
C GLU A 202 6.26 23.05 4.08
N GLU A 203 6.91 21.91 4.34
CA GLU A 203 6.67 20.66 3.62
C GLU A 203 5.26 20.12 3.87
N LEU A 204 4.80 20.10 5.14
CA LEU A 204 3.44 19.66 5.47
C LEU A 204 2.38 20.50 4.76
N GLU A 205 2.53 21.83 4.76
CA GLU A 205 1.61 22.72 4.04
C GLU A 205 1.63 22.49 2.53
N ALA A 206 2.79 22.15 1.95
CA ALA A 206 2.90 21.79 0.54
C ALA A 206 2.19 20.47 0.23
N ILE A 207 2.37 19.46 1.08
CA ILE A 207 1.69 18.15 1.01
C ILE A 207 0.17 18.35 1.09
N GLN A 208 -0.29 19.14 2.07
CA GLN A 208 -1.71 19.45 2.25
C GLN A 208 -2.32 20.08 0.99
N ARG A 209 -1.68 21.12 0.43
CA ARG A 209 -2.14 21.75 -0.81
C ARG A 209 -2.19 20.77 -1.98
N ARG A 210 -1.18 19.90 -2.12
CA ARG A 210 -1.07 18.94 -3.22
C ARG A 210 -2.19 17.90 -3.17
N LEU A 211 -2.39 17.27 -2.00
CA LEU A 211 -3.41 16.22 -1.86
C LEU A 211 -4.84 16.77 -1.91
N VAL A 212 -5.09 17.96 -1.35
CA VAL A 212 -6.39 18.65 -1.51
C VAL A 212 -6.64 19.00 -2.98
N GLY A 213 -5.63 19.51 -3.70
CA GLY A 213 -5.75 19.80 -5.13
C GLY A 213 -6.05 18.55 -5.96
N TRP A 214 -5.44 17.40 -5.60
CA TRP A 214 -5.75 16.13 -6.24
C TRP A 214 -7.18 15.66 -5.94
N ALA A 215 -7.65 15.78 -4.70
CA ALA A 215 -9.03 15.46 -4.33
C ALA A 215 -10.06 16.27 -5.14
N ASP A 216 -9.77 17.56 -5.38
CA ASP A 216 -10.61 18.42 -6.20
C ASP A 216 -10.63 17.99 -7.67
N ALA A 217 -9.47 17.60 -8.22
CA ALA A 217 -9.38 17.05 -9.58
C ALA A 217 -10.21 15.77 -9.75
N ILE A 218 -10.18 14.85 -8.78
CA ILE A 218 -11.01 13.63 -8.79
C ILE A 218 -12.50 14.00 -8.80
N THR A 219 -12.90 14.93 -7.93
CA THR A 219 -14.30 15.34 -7.78
C THR A 219 -14.81 16.04 -9.05
N GLN A 220 -13.97 16.84 -9.72
CA GLN A 220 -14.32 17.52 -10.97
C GLN A 220 -14.37 16.55 -12.16
N GLY A 221 -13.42 15.61 -12.25
CA GLY A 221 -13.42 14.55 -13.27
C GLY A 221 -14.70 13.72 -13.23
N ASN A 222 -15.14 13.33 -12.02
CA ASN A 222 -16.38 12.56 -11.85
C ASN A 222 -17.63 13.32 -12.29
N LYS A 223 -17.71 14.64 -12.04
CA LYS A 223 -18.81 15.51 -12.50
C LYS A 223 -18.89 15.63 -14.02
N SER A 224 -17.73 15.66 -14.70
CA SER A 224 -17.68 15.67 -16.17
C SER A 224 -18.11 14.34 -16.78
N THR A 225 -17.72 13.21 -16.18
CA THR A 225 -18.15 11.87 -16.61
C THR A 225 -19.64 11.66 -16.40
N THR A 226 -20.21 12.07 -15.27
CA THR A 226 -21.67 11.96 -15.00
C THR A 226 -22.51 12.89 -15.87
N ARG A 227 -22.00 14.06 -16.26
CA ARG A 227 -22.70 14.96 -17.19
C ARG A 227 -22.72 14.43 -18.64
N ASN A 228 -21.78 13.55 -19.00
CA ASN A 228 -21.71 12.89 -20.33
C ASN A 228 -22.47 11.55 -20.41
N LEU A 229 -22.98 11.04 -19.28
CA LEU A 229 -23.94 9.95 -19.29
C LEU A 229 -25.30 10.49 -19.74
N VAL A 230 -25.58 10.37 -21.03
CA VAL A 230 -26.94 10.55 -21.56
C VAL A 230 -27.84 9.54 -20.83
N PRO A 231 -28.93 9.97 -20.17
CA PRO A 231 -29.87 9.03 -19.56
C PRO A 231 -30.38 8.08 -20.64
N PRO A 232 -30.55 6.76 -20.36
CA PRO A 232 -31.24 5.90 -21.31
C PRO A 232 -32.62 6.51 -21.62
N GLN A 233 -32.89 6.71 -22.91
CA GLN A 233 -34.18 7.18 -23.40
C GLN A 233 -35.29 6.28 -22.83
N PRO A 234 -36.37 6.84 -22.25
CA PRO A 234 -37.45 6.04 -21.73
C PRO A 234 -38.23 5.41 -22.91
N TRP A 235 -38.12 4.08 -23.02
CA TRP A 235 -39.02 3.13 -23.69
C TRP A 235 -39.80 3.65 -24.92
N ASP A 236 -39.30 3.34 -26.12
CA ASP A 236 -40.18 3.25 -27.29
C ASP A 236 -41.12 2.05 -27.09
N GLU A 237 -42.42 2.32 -27.03
CA GLU A 237 -43.49 1.32 -27.04
C GLU A 237 -43.35 0.36 -28.24
N PRO A 238 -43.77 -0.92 -28.13
CA PRO A 238 -43.70 -1.85 -29.25
C PRO A 238 -44.65 -1.45 -30.38
N GLY A 239 -44.11 -0.75 -31.37
CA GLY A 239 -44.76 -0.41 -32.62
C GLY A 239 -45.04 -1.67 -33.46
N VAL A 240 -46.34 -1.99 -33.56
CA VAL A 240 -47.06 -2.63 -34.67
C VAL A 240 -46.21 -3.02 -35.89
N PHE A 241 -46.05 -4.33 -36.14
CA PHE A 241 -45.60 -4.84 -37.43
C PHE A 241 -46.75 -4.75 -38.46
N PRO A 242 -46.58 -4.09 -39.62
CA PRO A 242 -47.44 -4.32 -40.76
C PRO A 242 -46.92 -5.51 -41.57
N GLY A 243 -47.81 -6.47 -41.82
CA GLY A 243 -47.57 -7.61 -42.68
C GLY A 243 -47.44 -7.25 -44.16
N ASN A 244 -46.65 -8.06 -44.86
CA ASN A 244 -46.71 -8.38 -46.29
C ASN A 244 -45.72 -9.56 -46.46
N GLY A 245 -45.99 -10.71 -47.07
CA GLY A 245 -47.05 -11.10 -48.00
C GLY A 245 -46.38 -11.82 -49.18
N GLY A 246 -46.31 -13.16 -49.13
CA GLY A 246 -45.95 -14.08 -50.26
C GLY A 246 -44.50 -13.97 -50.77
N ILE A 247 -43.86 -14.97 -51.40
CA ILE A 247 -44.30 -15.98 -52.36
C ILE A 247 -43.21 -17.09 -52.35
N GLY A 248 -43.58 -18.38 -52.33
CA GLY A 248 -42.68 -19.52 -52.65
C GLY A 248 -42.48 -19.67 -54.17
N PRO A 249 -42.06 -20.82 -54.75
CA PRO A 249 -41.82 -22.13 -54.13
C PRO A 249 -40.57 -22.89 -54.66
N SER A 250 -40.42 -24.14 -54.17
CA SER A 250 -39.78 -25.33 -54.79
C SER A 250 -38.25 -25.29 -54.97
N PHE A 251 -37.43 -26.24 -54.49
CA PHE A 251 -37.54 -27.69 -54.37
C PHE A 251 -36.86 -28.22 -53.11
#